data_AF-A0AB36PFR5-F1
#
_entry.id   AF-A0AB36PFR5-F1
#
_cell.length_a   1.000
_cell.length_b   1.000
_cell.length_c   1.000
_cell.angle_alpha   90.00
_cell.angle_beta   90.00
_cell.angle_gamma   90.00
#
_symmetry.space_group_name_H-M   'P 1'
#
loop_
_entity.id
_entity.type
_entity.pdbx_description
1 polymer ?
#
loop_
_entity_poly.entity_id
_entity_poly.type
_entity_poly.pdbx_seq_one_letter_code
_entity_poly.pdbx_strand_id
1 'polypeptide(L)' 'MLHPTTPENDEEERQRIVQVLRETNGIVAGPRGAATRLGMKRTTLLSRMQRLGISVREVL' A
#
# COMPACT_ATOMS: atom_id res chain seq x y z
N MET A 1 -9.45 -13.66 -19.82
CA MET A 1 -10.47 -12.82 -19.14
C MET A 1 -9.71 -11.74 -18.39
N LEU A 2 -10.07 -10.47 -18.61
CA LEU A 2 -9.41 -9.31 -18.02
C LEU A 2 -9.61 -9.36 -16.50
N HIS A 3 -8.54 -9.56 -15.73
CA HIS A 3 -8.55 -9.23 -14.31
C HIS A 3 -8.61 -7.70 -14.22
N PRO A 4 -9.70 -7.08 -13.74
CA PRO A 4 -9.64 -5.69 -13.35
C PRO A 4 -8.59 -5.60 -12.23
N THR A 5 -7.69 -4.63 -12.33
CA THR A 5 -6.59 -4.38 -11.38
C THR A 5 -7.07 -3.84 -10.02
N THR A 6 -8.28 -4.23 -9.59
CA THR A 6 -8.82 -3.94 -8.28
C THR A 6 -8.64 -5.19 -7.43
N PRO A 7 -7.88 -5.14 -6.33
CA PRO A 7 -7.74 -6.30 -5.46
C PRO A 7 -9.10 -6.59 -4.84
N GLU A 8 -9.73 -7.68 -5.25
CA GLU A 8 -10.98 -8.18 -4.68
C GLU A 8 -10.77 -8.78 -3.28
N ASN A 9 -9.51 -9.02 -2.89
CA ASN A 9 -9.14 -9.50 -1.56
C ASN A 9 -8.38 -8.43 -0.76
N ASP A 10 -8.91 -8.08 0.42
CA ASP A 10 -8.25 -7.21 1.41
C ASP A 10 -6.86 -7.76 1.81
N GLU A 11 -6.67 -9.08 1.82
CA GLU A 11 -5.37 -9.72 2.08
C GLU A 11 -4.35 -9.47 0.97
N GLU A 12 -4.73 -9.59 -0.30
CA GLU A 12 -3.81 -9.35 -1.41
C GLU A 12 -3.37 -7.88 -1.48
N GLU A 13 -4.29 -6.96 -1.19
CA GLU A 13 -3.96 -5.56 -1.09
C GLU A 13 -3.06 -5.27 0.09
N ARG A 14 -3.33 -5.90 1.24
CA ARG A 14 -2.47 -5.82 2.41
C ARG A 14 -1.06 -6.27 2.09
N GLN A 15 -0.89 -7.45 1.48
CA GLN A 15 0.43 -7.95 1.09
C GLN A 15 1.14 -7.00 0.13
N ARG A 16 0.43 -6.46 -0.85
CA ARG A 16 1.00 -5.52 -1.82
C ARG A 16 1.48 -4.22 -1.16
N ILE A 17 0.67 -3.66 -0.25
CA ILE A 17 1.04 -2.45 0.51
C ILE A 17 2.24 -2.75 1.42
N VAL A 18 2.22 -3.88 2.14
CA VAL A 18 3.30 -4.31 3.03
C VAL A 18 4.60 -4.50 2.27
N GLN A 19 4.57 -5.18 1.12
CA GLN A 19 5.75 -5.39 0.29
C GLN A 19 6.33 -4.06 -0.18
N VAL A 20 5.50 -3.15 -0.71
CA VAL A 20 5.98 -1.85 -1.17
C VAL A 20 6.52 -1.02 0.00
N LEU A 21 5.88 -1.05 1.17
CA LEU A 21 6.39 -0.37 2.36
C LEU A 21 7.75 -0.91 2.79
N ARG A 22 8.00 -2.22 2.70
CA ARG A 22 9.34 -2.78 2.95
C ARG A 22 10.35 -2.29 1.93
N GLU A 23 10.00 -2.29 0.65
CA GLU A 23 10.88 -1.80 -0.41
C GLU A 23 11.17 -0.29 -0.31
N THR A 24 10.22 0.51 0.18
CA THR A 24 10.40 1.94 0.42
C THR A 24 10.93 2.26 1.81
N ASN A 25 11.34 1.24 2.59
CA ASN A 25 11.88 1.39 3.93
C ASN A 25 10.93 2.17 4.88
N GLY A 26 9.63 1.90 4.75
CA GLY A 26 8.53 2.49 5.50
C GLY A 26 8.11 3.89 5.04
N ILE A 27 8.66 4.40 3.94
CA ILE A 27 8.27 5.71 3.43
C ILE A 27 6.89 5.58 2.77
N VAL A 28 5.87 6.22 3.33
CA VAL A 28 4.50 6.25 2.77
C VAL A 28 4.32 7.36 1.74
N ALA A 29 5.02 8.48 1.93
CA ALA A 29 4.80 9.73 1.22
C ALA A 29 6.06 10.25 0.52
N GLY A 30 5.89 11.04 -0.53
CA GLY A 30 6.99 11.61 -1.32
C GLY A 30 7.37 10.74 -2.53
N PRO A 31 8.32 11.20 -3.35
CA PRO A 31 8.65 10.57 -4.65
C PRO A 31 9.19 9.14 -4.53
N ARG A 32 9.73 8.77 -3.36
CA ARG A 32 10.17 7.39 -3.05
C ARG A 32 9.20 6.64 -2.14
N GLY A 33 8.01 7.19 -1.90
CA GLY A 33 7.03 6.62 -0.98
C GLY A 33 6.20 5.51 -1.62
N ALA A 34 5.61 4.67 -0.77
CA ALA A 34 4.78 3.56 -1.17
C ALA A 34 3.59 4.00 -2.00
N ALA A 35 3.00 5.16 -1.69
CA ALA A 35 1.90 5.72 -2.48
C ALA A 35 2.31 5.98 -3.94
N THR A 36 3.49 6.58 -4.14
CA THR A 36 4.01 6.86 -5.49
C THR A 36 4.39 5.58 -6.22
N ARG A 37 5.01 4.60 -5.53
CA ARG A 37 5.31 3.27 -6.09
C ARG A 37 4.03 2.51 -6.51
N LEU A 38 2.97 2.65 -5.74
CA LEU A 38 1.66 2.06 -6.02
C LEU A 38 0.83 2.89 -7.01
N GLY A 39 1.32 4.04 -7.47
CA GLY A 39 0.60 4.92 -8.39
C GLY A 39 -0.68 5.53 -7.79
N MET A 40 -0.78 5.57 -6.47
CA MET A 40 -1.97 6.02 -5.74
C MET A 40 -1.73 7.33 -4.99
N LYS A 41 -2.79 8.08 -4.73
CA LYS A 41 -2.69 9.25 -3.85
C LYS A 41 -2.31 8.81 -2.44
N ARG A 42 -1.45 9.59 -1.78
CA ARG A 42 -1.10 9.41 -0.36
C ARG A 42 -2.34 9.22 0.52
N THR A 43 -3.38 10.02 0.30
CA THR A 43 -4.64 9.97 1.08
C THR A 43 -5.39 8.66 0.85
N THR A 44 -5.37 8.11 -0.37
CA THR A 44 -5.94 6.79 -0.66
C THR A 44 -5.16 5.70 0.06
N LEU A 45 -3.83 5.75 0.04
CA LEU A 45 -3.00 4.76 0.71
C LEU A 45 -3.25 4.76 2.22
N LEU A 46 -3.33 5.95 2.82
CA LEU A 46 -3.65 6.11 4.25
C LEU A 46 -5.03 5.56 4.60
N SER A 47 -6.04 5.77 3.75
CA SER A 47 -7.39 5.22 3.97
C SER A 47 -7.39 3.69 3.89
N ARG A 48 -6.71 3.12 2.88
CA ARG A 48 -6.58 1.65 2.76
C ARG A 48 -5.78 1.05 3.92
N MET A 49 -4.67 1.68 4.31
CA MET A 49 -3.87 1.27 5.47
C MET A 49 -4.69 1.29 6.76
N GLN A 50 -5.51 2.32 7.00
CA GLN A 50 -6.40 2.36 8.16
C GLN A 50 -7.47 1.25 8.11
N ARG A 51 -8.08 1.03 6.93
CA ARG A 51 -9.10 -0.01 6.75
C ARG A 51 -8.55 -1.43 6.95
N LEU A 52 -7.32 -1.65 6.50
CA LEU A 52 -6.61 -2.95 6.56
C LEU A 52 -5.76 -3.12 7.84
N GLY A 53 -5.74 -2.13 8.73
CA GLY A 53 -4.92 -2.16 9.95
C GLY A 53 -3.41 -2.25 9.69
N ILE A 54 -2.92 -1.62 8.62
CA ILE A 54 -1.51 -1.64 8.23
C ILE A 54 -0.82 -0.40 8.78
N SER A 55 0.14 -0.63 9.68
CA SER A 55 1.03 0.43 10.17
C SER A 55 2.42 0.28 9.61
N VAL A 56 3.03 1.38 9.16
CA VAL A 56 4.44 1.42 8.74
C VAL A 56 5.36 0.79 9.78
N ARG A 57 5.09 1.07 11.06
CA ARG A 57 5.83 0.57 12.22
C ARG A 57 5.67 -0.92 12.49
N GLU A 58 4.63 -1.56 11.95
CA GLU A 58 4.46 -3.02 12.04
C GLU A 58 5.09 -3.75 10.85
N VAL A 59 5.33 -3.03 9.75
CA VAL A 59 5.84 -3.61 8.52
C VAL A 59 7.37 -3.60 8.45
N LEU A 60 8.00 -2.61 9.08
CA LEU A 60 9.44 -2.50 9.34
C LEU A 60 9.81 -3.17 10.66
#